data_AF-A0A958F923-F1
#
_entry.id   AF-A0A958F923-F1
#
_cell.length_a   1.000
_cell.length_b   1.000
_cell.length_c   1.000
_cell.angle_alpha   90.00
_cell.angle_beta   90.00
_cell.angle_gamma   90.00
#
_symmetry.space_group_name_H-M   'P 1'
#
loop_
_entity.id
_entity.type
_entity.pdbx_description
1 polymer ?
#
loop_
_entity_poly.entity_id
_entity_poly.type
_entity_poly.pdbx_seq_one_letter_code
_entity_poly.pdbx_strand_id
1 'polypeptide(L)'
;MIHTNAPLSPDPRGLYPPGSLTWRINRESALLLGGLRALTMQIAHPLVAQGVYDHSHFREEPLGRLLRTLVRMLTIGFGTRAEAIQAAAMVRAVHGRVQGRLGEAVGAYPLHHPYRADDPQLMCWVYATLIDSSIVMYELLIRPLSPGDKEAYFQESKCWAQLLGVPETLLPPDYSAFRTYVQEMLAGEQTGFGTVGRDVMDS
;
A
#
# COMPACT_ATOMS: atom_id res chain seq x y z
N MET A 1 -30.06 8.02 -1.07
CA MET A 1 -29.72 7.25 0.15
C MET A 1 -29.47 5.82 -0.28
N ILE A 2 -28.21 5.37 -0.26
CA ILE A 2 -27.87 3.97 -0.57
C ILE A 2 -27.61 3.29 0.75
N HIS A 3 -28.51 2.39 1.14
CA HIS A 3 -28.35 1.51 2.30
C HIS A 3 -27.38 0.38 1.92
N THR A 4 -26.14 0.44 2.41
CA THR A 4 -25.25 -0.73 2.44
C THR A 4 -25.46 -1.46 3.76
N ASN A 5 -26.42 -2.39 3.76
CA ASN A 5 -26.71 -3.27 4.90
C ASN A 5 -26.09 -4.65 4.61
N ALA A 6 -24.83 -4.84 5.01
CA ALA A 6 -24.24 -6.16 5.17
C ALA A 6 -23.26 -6.09 6.35
N PRO A 7 -23.57 -6.69 7.51
CA PRO A 7 -22.60 -6.82 8.58
C PRO A 7 -21.51 -7.78 8.08
N LEU A 8 -20.27 -7.26 7.95
CA LEU A 8 -19.08 -8.08 7.71
C LEU A 8 -18.91 -9.03 8.90
N SER A 9 -19.44 -10.25 8.78
CA SER A 9 -19.24 -11.30 9.77
C SER A 9 -17.80 -11.83 9.64
N PRO A 10 -16.98 -11.85 10.70
CA PRO A 10 -15.60 -12.30 10.61
C PRO A 10 -15.54 -13.82 10.37
N ASP A 11 -15.08 -14.26 9.20
CA ASP A 11 -14.82 -15.68 8.94
C ASP A 11 -13.50 -16.10 9.62
N PRO A 12 -13.47 -17.12 10.50
CA PRO A 12 -12.25 -17.64 11.11
C PRO A 12 -11.24 -18.25 10.11
N ARG A 13 -11.57 -18.31 8.82
CA ARG A 13 -10.72 -18.79 7.72
C ARG A 13 -10.11 -17.65 6.88
N GLY A 14 -10.17 -16.40 7.33
CA GLY A 14 -9.50 -15.27 6.67
C GLY A 14 -7.97 -15.36 6.73
N LEU A 15 -7.26 -14.44 6.05
CA LEU A 15 -5.80 -14.33 6.21
C LEU A 15 -5.40 -13.94 7.65
N TYR A 16 -6.26 -13.19 8.32
CA TYR A 16 -6.06 -12.72 9.69
C TYR A 16 -7.22 -13.21 10.56
N PRO A 17 -6.95 -13.92 11.67
CA PRO A 17 -8.01 -14.43 12.53
C PRO A 17 -8.76 -13.27 13.21
N PRO A 18 -10.07 -13.41 13.48
CA PRO A 18 -10.81 -12.45 14.29
C PRO A 18 -10.14 -12.27 15.65
N GLY A 19 -9.68 -11.05 15.94
CA GLY A 19 -8.93 -10.72 17.17
C GLY A 19 -7.42 -10.50 16.99
N SER A 20 -6.86 -10.75 15.79
CA SER A 20 -5.48 -10.34 15.48
C SER A 20 -5.34 -8.82 15.48
N LEU A 21 -4.11 -8.32 15.62
CA LEU A 21 -3.87 -6.88 15.58
C LEU A 21 -4.17 -6.28 14.20
N THR A 22 -3.85 -7.01 13.13
CA THR A 22 -4.23 -6.63 11.77
C THR A 22 -5.73 -6.48 11.63
N TRP A 23 -6.52 -7.42 12.18
CA TRP A 23 -7.98 -7.31 12.16
C TRP A 23 -8.48 -6.10 12.96
N ARG A 24 -7.90 -5.88 14.16
CA ARG A 24 -8.28 -4.75 15.04
C ARG A 24 -7.93 -3.39 14.46
N ILE A 25 -6.76 -3.25 13.82
CA ILE A 25 -6.30 -1.99 13.25
C ILE A 25 -7.02 -1.73 11.93
N ASN A 26 -7.09 -2.73 11.04
CA ASN A 26 -7.57 -2.52 9.68
C ASN A 26 -9.09 -2.28 9.57
N ARG A 27 -9.85 -2.64 10.60
CA ARG A 27 -11.32 -2.48 10.60
C ARG A 27 -11.74 -1.04 10.84
N GLU A 28 -10.83 -0.19 11.32
CA GLU A 28 -11.13 1.18 11.69
C GLU A 28 -11.20 2.05 10.44
N SER A 29 -12.36 2.67 10.18
CA SER A 29 -12.57 3.55 9.03
C SER A 29 -11.58 4.73 8.98
N ALA A 30 -10.96 5.06 10.11
CA ALA A 30 -9.87 6.03 10.22
C ALA A 30 -8.69 5.72 9.29
N LEU A 31 -8.47 4.45 8.90
CA LEU A 31 -7.44 4.08 7.95
C LEU A 31 -7.70 4.54 6.52
N LEU A 32 -8.94 4.93 6.18
CA LEU A 32 -9.23 5.59 4.90
C LEU A 32 -8.41 6.89 4.76
N LEU A 33 -8.20 7.63 5.84
CA LEU A 33 -7.32 8.79 5.87
C LEU A 33 -5.84 8.39 5.75
N GLY A 34 -5.49 7.20 6.26
CA GLY A 34 -4.17 6.59 6.07
C GLY A 34 -3.88 6.25 4.61
N GLY A 35 -4.91 5.93 3.82
CA GLY A 35 -4.79 5.72 2.38
C GLY A 35 -4.29 6.96 1.63
N LEU A 36 -4.73 8.16 2.02
CA LEU A 36 -4.26 9.41 1.40
C LEU A 36 -2.77 9.65 1.70
N ARG A 37 -2.36 9.51 2.97
CA ARG A 37 -0.96 9.61 3.37
C ARG A 37 -0.08 8.60 2.63
N ALA A 38 -0.54 7.34 2.57
CA ALA A 38 0.18 6.28 1.87
C ALA A 38 0.34 6.62 0.38
N LEU A 39 -0.72 7.11 -0.27
CA LEU A 39 -0.65 7.51 -1.68
C LEU A 39 0.37 8.64 -1.91
N THR A 40 0.40 9.67 -1.07
CA THR A 40 1.39 10.76 -1.16
C THR A 40 2.82 10.22 -1.03
N MET A 41 3.07 9.30 -0.10
CA MET A 41 4.38 8.66 0.04
C MET A 41 4.72 7.76 -1.17
N GLN A 42 3.74 7.04 -1.72
CA GLN A 42 3.93 6.17 -2.88
C GLN A 42 4.38 6.97 -4.10
N ILE A 43 3.67 8.07 -4.42
CA ILE A 43 3.98 8.93 -5.57
C ILE A 43 5.20 9.83 -5.34
N ALA A 44 5.74 9.89 -4.12
CA ALA A 44 7.06 10.46 -3.91
C ALA A 44 8.17 9.62 -4.57
N HIS A 45 7.91 8.34 -4.90
CA HIS A 45 8.83 7.53 -5.69
C HIS A 45 8.59 7.75 -7.20
N PRO A 46 9.58 8.24 -7.98
CA PRO A 46 9.36 8.63 -9.38
C PRO A 46 8.79 7.53 -10.27
N LEU A 47 9.31 6.30 -10.14
CA LEU A 47 8.82 5.14 -10.91
C LEU A 47 7.35 4.78 -10.58
N VAL A 48 6.94 4.94 -9.32
CA VAL A 48 5.54 4.71 -8.91
C VAL A 48 4.65 5.81 -9.45
N ALA A 49 5.07 7.07 -9.34
CA ALA A 49 4.34 8.22 -9.88
C ALA A 49 4.10 8.08 -11.38
N GLN A 50 5.14 7.74 -12.15
CA GLN A 50 5.02 7.53 -13.59
C GLN A 50 4.09 6.36 -13.92
N GLY A 51 4.20 5.23 -13.21
CA GLY A 51 3.30 4.09 -13.42
C GLY A 51 1.84 4.43 -13.14
N VAL A 52 1.56 5.26 -12.12
CA VAL A 52 0.21 5.78 -11.85
C VAL A 52 -0.23 6.72 -12.97
N TYR A 53 0.61 7.65 -13.39
CA TYR A 53 0.29 8.63 -14.43
C TYR A 53 -0.03 7.96 -15.77
N ASP A 54 0.79 7.02 -16.21
CA ASP A 54 0.66 6.37 -17.52
C ASP A 54 -0.51 5.37 -17.59
N HIS A 55 -0.84 4.71 -16.47
CA HIS A 55 -1.74 3.55 -16.46
C HIS A 55 -2.99 3.71 -15.60
N SER A 56 -3.26 4.91 -15.08
CA SER A 56 -4.50 5.13 -14.33
C SER A 56 -5.32 6.30 -14.86
N HIS A 57 -6.63 6.05 -14.99
CA HIS A 57 -7.66 7.07 -15.22
C HIS A 57 -7.87 7.94 -13.97
N PHE A 58 -6.80 8.34 -13.28
CA PHE A 58 -6.87 9.06 -12.01
C PHE A 58 -7.60 10.39 -12.16
N ARG A 59 -7.35 11.10 -13.26
CA ARG A 59 -8.01 12.39 -13.58
C ARG A 59 -9.47 12.25 -13.98
N GLU A 60 -9.86 11.11 -14.55
CA GLU A 60 -11.19 10.90 -15.12
C GLU A 60 -12.14 10.21 -14.13
N GLU A 61 -11.63 9.29 -13.31
CA GLU A 61 -12.40 8.54 -12.30
C GLU A 61 -11.67 8.40 -10.94
N PRO A 62 -11.33 9.51 -10.25
CA PRO A 62 -10.58 9.45 -8.99
C PRO A 62 -11.33 8.66 -7.90
N LEU A 63 -12.64 8.92 -7.75
CA LEU A 63 -13.50 8.21 -6.79
C LEU A 63 -13.70 6.74 -7.15
N GLY A 64 -13.90 6.43 -8.43
CA GLY A 64 -14.06 5.05 -8.91
C GLY A 64 -12.79 4.22 -8.67
N ARG A 65 -11.61 4.80 -8.91
CA ARG A 65 -10.32 4.18 -8.61
C ARG A 65 -10.13 3.95 -7.13
N LEU A 66 -10.39 4.96 -6.30
CA LEU A 66 -10.28 4.87 -4.84
C LEU A 66 -11.15 3.71 -4.30
N LEU A 67 -12.43 3.66 -4.69
CA LEU A 67 -13.34 2.60 -4.26
C LEU A 67 -12.87 1.20 -4.70
N ARG A 68 -12.37 1.05 -5.93
CA ARG A 68 -11.83 -0.24 -6.42
C ARG A 68 -10.60 -0.68 -5.62
N THR A 69 -9.72 0.24 -5.25
CA THR A 69 -8.55 -0.07 -4.41
C THR A 69 -8.98 -0.44 -2.99
N LEU A 70 -9.90 0.33 -2.40
CA LEU A 70 -10.42 0.08 -1.06
C LEU A 70 -11.11 -1.28 -0.96
N VAL A 71 -12.00 -1.61 -1.92
CA VAL A 71 -12.65 -2.92 -1.96
C VAL A 71 -11.62 -4.04 -2.01
N ARG A 72 -10.59 -3.93 -2.85
CA ARG A 72 -9.53 -4.97 -2.93
C ARG A 72 -8.74 -5.11 -1.63
N MET A 73 -8.35 -3.99 -1.01
CA MET A 73 -7.63 -4.01 0.27
C MET A 73 -8.49 -4.61 1.38
N LEU A 74 -9.77 -4.24 1.45
CA LEU A 74 -10.73 -4.79 2.41
C LEU A 74 -10.98 -6.28 2.16
N THR A 75 -11.11 -6.73 0.91
CA THR A 75 -11.25 -8.16 0.59
C THR A 75 -10.01 -8.96 1.01
N ILE A 76 -8.80 -8.41 0.84
CA ILE A 76 -7.58 -9.09 1.28
C ILE A 76 -7.49 -9.13 2.81
N GLY A 77 -7.88 -8.05 3.49
CA GLY A 77 -7.80 -7.96 4.95
C GLY A 77 -8.91 -8.71 5.71
N PHE A 78 -10.12 -8.74 5.16
CA PHE A 78 -11.34 -9.19 5.86
C PHE A 78 -12.11 -10.30 5.15
N GLY A 79 -11.77 -10.60 3.89
CA GLY A 79 -12.37 -11.71 3.16
C GLY A 79 -11.87 -13.06 3.67
N THR A 80 -12.51 -14.12 3.18
CA THR A 80 -12.01 -15.48 3.35
C THR A 80 -10.63 -15.64 2.72
N ARG A 81 -9.84 -16.63 3.15
CA ARG A 81 -8.54 -16.92 2.54
C ARG A 81 -8.62 -17.12 1.02
N ALA A 82 -9.69 -17.73 0.52
CA ALA A 82 -9.89 -17.92 -0.92
C ALA A 82 -10.08 -16.58 -1.65
N GLU A 83 -10.94 -15.71 -1.12
CA GLU A 83 -11.17 -14.37 -1.67
C GLU A 83 -9.90 -13.51 -1.62
N ALA A 84 -9.13 -13.58 -0.52
CA ALA A 84 -7.89 -12.83 -0.39
C ALA A 84 -6.83 -13.30 -1.40
N ILE A 85 -6.68 -14.62 -1.61
CA ILE A 85 -5.77 -15.18 -2.63
C ILE A 85 -6.22 -14.77 -4.04
N GLN A 86 -7.51 -14.82 -4.33
CA GLN A 86 -8.06 -14.42 -5.63
C GLN A 86 -7.85 -12.91 -5.88
N ALA A 87 -8.15 -12.07 -4.88
CA ALA A 87 -7.94 -10.64 -4.95
C ALA A 87 -6.47 -10.29 -5.19
N ALA A 88 -5.55 -10.93 -4.48
CA ALA A 88 -4.12 -10.75 -4.70
C ALA A 88 -3.68 -11.21 -6.10
N ALA A 89 -4.21 -12.33 -6.61
CA ALA A 89 -3.93 -12.77 -7.98
C ALA A 89 -4.40 -11.75 -9.02
N MET A 90 -5.57 -11.14 -8.82
CA MET A 90 -6.07 -10.07 -9.69
C MET A 90 -5.17 -8.83 -9.64
N VAL A 91 -4.71 -8.42 -8.44
CA VAL A 91 -3.77 -7.31 -8.28
C VAL A 91 -2.46 -7.59 -9.03
N ARG A 92 -1.87 -8.78 -8.84
CA ARG A 92 -0.64 -9.18 -9.55
C ARG A 92 -0.83 -9.19 -11.06
N ALA A 93 -1.98 -9.68 -11.55
CA ALA A 93 -2.27 -9.70 -12.99
C ALA A 93 -2.39 -8.28 -13.59
N VAL A 94 -2.91 -7.31 -12.83
CA VAL A 94 -2.93 -5.90 -13.24
C VAL A 94 -1.51 -5.32 -13.21
N HIS A 95 -0.78 -5.50 -12.10
CA HIS A 95 0.58 -4.96 -11.96
C HIS A 95 1.55 -5.50 -13.04
N GLY A 96 1.41 -6.77 -13.44
CA GLY A 96 2.23 -7.37 -14.50
C GLY A 96 2.04 -6.75 -15.89
N ARG A 97 1.02 -5.89 -16.07
CA ARG A 97 0.78 -5.13 -17.31
C ARG A 97 1.25 -3.67 -17.22
N VAL A 98 1.55 -3.18 -16.02
CA VAL A 98 1.94 -1.80 -15.76
C VAL A 98 3.46 -1.69 -15.84
N GLN A 99 3.93 -1.18 -16.98
CA GLN A 99 5.35 -0.99 -17.26
C GLN A 99 5.53 0.17 -18.24
N GLY A 100 6.71 0.78 -18.23
CA GLY A 100 7.01 1.91 -19.08
C GLY A 100 8.41 2.46 -18.84
N ARG A 101 8.61 3.74 -19.15
CA ARG A 101 9.87 4.46 -18.94
C ARG A 101 9.59 5.87 -18.45
N LEU A 102 10.46 6.43 -17.61
CA LEU A 102 10.32 7.80 -17.14
C LEU A 102 10.36 8.82 -18.29
N GLY A 103 9.48 9.82 -18.20
CA GLY A 103 9.43 10.97 -19.11
C GLY A 103 10.42 12.10 -18.78
N GLU A 104 11.01 12.07 -17.58
CA GLU A 104 11.98 13.06 -17.09
C GLU A 104 13.00 12.39 -16.15
N ALA A 105 14.14 13.04 -15.92
CA ALA A 105 15.08 12.63 -14.88
C ALA A 105 14.62 13.19 -13.52
N VAL A 106 14.48 12.33 -12.51
CA VAL A 106 13.95 12.71 -11.18
C VAL A 106 14.59 11.84 -10.10
N GLY A 107 15.08 12.49 -9.03
CA GLY A 107 15.81 11.80 -7.96
C GLY A 107 17.04 11.08 -8.53
N ALA A 108 17.25 9.84 -8.11
CA ALA A 108 18.32 8.98 -8.59
C ALA A 108 18.08 8.39 -10.01
N TYR A 109 16.93 8.67 -10.65
CA TYR A 109 16.53 8.00 -11.88
C TYR A 109 16.73 8.91 -13.12
N PRO A 110 17.52 8.47 -14.11
CA PRO A 110 17.72 9.23 -15.33
C PRO A 110 16.48 9.21 -16.23
N LEU A 111 16.45 10.13 -17.20
CA LEU A 111 15.45 10.13 -18.28
C LEU A 111 15.39 8.75 -18.94
N HIS A 112 14.17 8.30 -19.26
CA HIS A 112 13.89 6.99 -19.83
C HIS A 112 14.28 5.81 -18.93
N HIS A 113 14.51 5.96 -17.63
CA HIS A 113 14.68 4.80 -16.75
C HIS A 113 13.45 3.89 -16.82
N PRO A 114 13.58 2.56 -17.05
CA PRO A 114 12.44 1.66 -17.15
C PRO A 114 11.77 1.44 -15.79
N TYR A 115 10.46 1.25 -15.77
CA TYR A 115 9.73 0.83 -14.57
C TYR A 115 8.80 -0.34 -14.85
N ARG A 116 8.54 -1.13 -13.81
CA ARG A 116 7.51 -2.16 -13.78
C ARG A 116 6.83 -2.16 -12.42
N ALA A 117 5.50 -2.19 -12.37
CA ALA A 117 4.77 -2.20 -11.09
C ALA A 117 4.89 -3.52 -10.31
N ASP A 118 5.36 -4.58 -10.97
CA ASP A 118 5.70 -5.87 -10.35
C ASP A 118 7.18 -5.96 -9.93
N ASP A 119 7.94 -4.86 -9.98
CA ASP A 119 9.28 -4.80 -9.38
C ASP A 119 9.18 -4.99 -7.85
N PRO A 120 9.81 -6.04 -7.29
CA PRO A 120 9.71 -6.33 -5.87
C PRO A 120 10.17 -5.20 -4.93
N GLN A 121 11.11 -4.35 -5.36
CA GLN A 121 11.55 -3.20 -4.56
C GLN A 121 10.48 -2.12 -4.51
N LEU A 122 9.84 -1.82 -5.64
CA LEU A 122 8.73 -0.87 -5.69
C LEU A 122 7.52 -1.40 -4.92
N MET A 123 7.24 -2.69 -5.02
CA MET A 123 6.17 -3.33 -4.24
C MET A 123 6.46 -3.28 -2.73
N CYS A 124 7.72 -3.47 -2.32
CA CYS A 124 8.13 -3.32 -0.91
C CYS A 124 7.90 -1.89 -0.41
N TRP A 125 8.24 -0.87 -1.22
CA TRP A 125 7.97 0.53 -0.88
C TRP A 125 6.46 0.78 -0.72
N VAL A 126 5.64 0.39 -1.69
CA VAL A 126 4.18 0.55 -1.63
C VAL A 126 3.61 -0.11 -0.38
N TYR A 127 4.00 -1.36 -0.08
CA TYR A 127 3.65 -2.05 1.15
C TYR A 127 4.04 -1.24 2.39
N ALA A 128 5.28 -0.76 2.45
CA ALA A 128 5.78 -0.05 3.62
C ALA A 128 5.00 1.24 3.91
N THR A 129 4.65 2.01 2.87
CA THR A 129 3.81 3.21 3.02
C THR A 129 2.44 2.91 3.64
N LEU A 130 1.86 1.74 3.33
CA LEU A 130 0.54 1.33 3.83
C LEU A 130 0.62 0.95 5.30
N ILE A 131 1.64 0.19 5.69
CA ILE A 131 1.84 -0.21 7.09
C ILE A 131 2.19 0.99 7.96
N ASP A 132 3.11 1.84 7.51
CA ASP A 132 3.52 3.03 8.26
C ASP A 132 2.33 4.00 8.42
N SER A 133 1.56 4.24 7.36
CA SER A 133 0.37 5.09 7.43
C SER A 133 -0.72 4.51 8.32
N SER A 134 -0.87 3.18 8.34
CA SER A 134 -1.87 2.54 9.20
C SER A 134 -1.55 2.74 10.68
N ILE A 135 -0.28 2.53 11.07
CA ILE A 135 0.17 2.75 12.45
C ILE A 135 0.01 4.22 12.84
N VAL A 136 0.49 5.14 11.99
CA VAL A 136 0.39 6.60 12.26
C VAL A 136 -1.05 7.03 12.45
N MET A 137 -1.95 6.65 11.54
CA MET A 137 -3.35 7.08 11.64
C MET A 137 -4.09 6.43 12.81
N TYR A 138 -3.81 5.16 13.10
CA TYR A 138 -4.42 4.49 14.26
C TYR A 138 -3.99 5.16 15.57
N GLU A 139 -2.70 5.49 15.72
CA GLU A 139 -2.20 6.15 16.94
C GLU A 139 -2.73 7.59 17.09
N LEU A 140 -2.89 8.31 15.98
CA LEU A 140 -3.42 9.67 15.98
C LEU A 140 -4.92 9.74 16.28
N LEU A 141 -5.71 8.79 15.77
CA LEU A 141 -7.18 8.90 15.77
C LEU A 141 -7.88 7.95 16.72
N ILE A 142 -7.25 6.83 17.09
CA ILE A 142 -7.88 5.77 17.88
C ILE A 142 -7.22 5.69 19.25
N ARG A 143 -5.96 5.25 19.31
CA ARG A 143 -5.18 5.15 20.56
C ARG A 143 -3.71 4.82 20.30
N PRO A 144 -2.80 5.17 21.23
CA PRO A 144 -1.41 4.71 21.18
C PRO A 144 -1.30 3.19 21.14
N LEU A 145 -0.34 2.69 20.37
CA LEU A 145 0.03 1.28 20.29
C LEU A 145 1.27 1.01 21.15
N SER A 146 1.28 -0.11 21.86
CA SER A 146 2.49 -0.54 22.56
C SER A 146 3.60 -0.90 21.56
N PRO A 147 4.89 -0.89 21.95
CA PRO A 147 5.95 -1.40 21.09
C PRO A 147 5.70 -2.84 20.62
N GLY A 148 5.15 -3.70 21.49
CA GLY A 148 4.77 -5.07 21.14
C GLY A 148 3.61 -5.15 20.14
N ASP A 149 2.64 -4.23 20.22
CA ASP A 149 1.52 -4.16 19.27
C ASP A 149 2.03 -3.76 17.87
N LYS A 150 2.96 -2.80 17.79
CA LYS A 150 3.55 -2.39 16.50
C LYS A 150 4.35 -3.51 15.87
N GLU A 151 5.15 -4.22 16.67
CA GLU A 151 5.89 -5.39 16.23
C GLU A 151 4.97 -6.49 15.70
N ALA A 152 3.96 -6.89 16.48
CA ALA A 152 3.05 -7.95 16.07
C ALA A 152 2.22 -7.56 14.84
N TYR A 153 1.73 -6.31 14.74
CA TYR A 153 1.06 -5.82 13.53
C TYR A 153 1.96 -5.88 12.30
N PHE A 154 3.22 -5.46 12.43
CA PHE A 154 4.20 -5.51 11.34
C PHE A 154 4.52 -6.96 10.91
N GLN A 155 4.68 -7.89 11.85
CA GLN A 155 4.95 -9.29 11.51
C GLN A 155 3.75 -9.95 10.82
N GLU A 156 2.53 -9.70 11.31
CA GLU A 156 1.31 -10.16 10.65
C GLU A 156 1.23 -9.62 9.21
N SER A 157 1.53 -8.34 9.00
CA SER A 157 1.39 -7.70 7.68
C SER A 157 2.35 -8.24 6.61
N LYS A 158 3.46 -8.88 6.97
CA LYS A 158 4.39 -9.49 6.00
C LYS A 158 3.72 -10.54 5.11
N CYS A 159 2.72 -11.27 5.64
CA CYS A 159 1.95 -12.23 4.85
C CYS A 159 1.30 -11.56 3.63
N TRP A 160 0.81 -10.33 3.78
CA TRP A 160 0.23 -9.56 2.69
C TRP A 160 1.25 -9.17 1.63
N ALA A 161 2.43 -8.70 2.06
CA ALA A 161 3.51 -8.33 1.14
C ALA A 161 3.95 -9.52 0.29
N GLN A 162 4.15 -10.68 0.93
CA GLN A 162 4.50 -11.93 0.24
C GLN A 162 3.41 -12.37 -0.74
N LEU A 163 2.15 -12.30 -0.32
CA LEU A 163 1.02 -12.66 -1.19
C LEU A 163 0.96 -11.75 -2.43
N LEU A 164 1.38 -10.50 -2.34
CA LEU A 164 1.44 -9.58 -3.47
C LEU A 164 2.72 -9.74 -4.33
N GLY A 165 3.71 -10.51 -3.88
CA GLY A 165 4.92 -10.83 -4.65
C GLY A 165 6.22 -10.24 -4.11
N VAL A 166 6.21 -9.63 -2.92
CA VAL A 166 7.45 -9.17 -2.26
C VAL A 166 8.15 -10.37 -1.62
N PRO A 167 9.38 -10.74 -2.04
CA PRO A 167 10.12 -11.83 -1.43
C PRO A 167 10.48 -11.47 0.01
N GLU A 168 10.51 -12.48 0.89
CA GLU A 168 10.84 -12.31 2.30
C GLU A 168 12.21 -11.67 2.53
N THR A 169 13.17 -11.92 1.63
CA THR A 169 14.52 -11.34 1.67
C THR A 169 14.56 -9.82 1.51
N LEU A 170 13.50 -9.19 0.98
CA LEU A 170 13.38 -7.74 0.88
C LEU A 170 12.59 -7.12 2.04
N LEU A 171 11.94 -7.94 2.88
CA LEU A 171 11.15 -7.44 4.00
C LEU A 171 12.06 -7.20 5.21
N PRO A 172 11.93 -6.06 5.90
CA PRO A 172 12.66 -5.82 7.14
C PRO A 172 12.37 -6.93 8.18
N PRO A 173 13.37 -7.39 8.94
CA PRO A 173 13.21 -8.52 9.86
C PRO A 173 12.27 -8.20 11.03
N ASP A 174 12.25 -6.96 11.52
CA ASP A 174 11.45 -6.49 12.65
C ASP A 174 10.96 -5.06 12.43
N TYR A 175 10.11 -4.57 13.34
CA TYR A 175 9.53 -3.23 13.24
C TYR A 175 10.58 -2.12 13.35
N SER A 176 11.67 -2.34 14.08
CA SER A 176 12.76 -1.36 14.19
C SER A 176 13.45 -1.18 12.84
N ALA A 177 13.84 -2.27 12.19
CA ALA A 177 14.42 -2.26 10.84
C ALA A 177 13.44 -1.70 9.80
N PHE A 178 12.15 -1.98 9.95
CA PHE A 178 11.10 -1.38 9.12
C PHE A 178 11.08 0.14 9.23
N ARG A 179 11.17 0.68 10.45
CA ARG A 179 11.20 2.13 10.67
C ARG A 179 12.45 2.77 10.08
N THR A 180 13.61 2.12 10.21
CA THR A 180 14.85 2.56 9.56
C THR A 180 14.67 2.59 8.04
N TYR A 181 14.15 1.51 7.44
CA TYR A 181 13.90 1.44 6.00
C TYR A 181 13.02 2.59 5.49
N VAL A 182 11.90 2.88 6.18
CA VAL A 182 11.00 3.98 5.78
C VAL A 182 11.71 5.33 5.90
N GLN A 183 12.49 5.55 6.95
CA GLN A 183 13.25 6.80 7.15
C GLN A 183 14.31 6.98 6.06
N GLU A 184 15.05 5.94 5.73
CA GLU A 184 16.07 5.96 4.67
C GLU A 184 15.45 6.22 3.30
N MET A 185 14.33 5.58 2.97
CA MET A 185 13.62 5.82 1.70
C MET A 185 13.12 7.26 1.57
N LEU A 186 12.60 7.84 2.67
CA LEU A 186 12.12 9.23 2.68
C LEU A 186 13.25 10.26 2.66
N ALA A 187 14.43 9.91 3.16
CA ALA A 187 15.59 10.80 3.18
C ALA A 187 16.51 10.63 1.94
N GLY A 188 16.40 9.50 1.24
CA GLY A 188 17.26 9.13 0.12
C GLY A 188 16.80 9.67 -1.22
N GLU A 189 17.70 9.59 -2.21
CA GLU A 189 17.48 10.07 -3.57
C GLU A 189 16.50 9.20 -4.39
N GLN A 190 16.09 8.05 -3.86
CA GLN A 190 15.07 7.19 -4.46
C GLN A 190 13.68 7.85 -4.46
N THR A 191 13.44 8.81 -3.56
CA THR A 191 12.23 9.62 -3.57
C THR A 191 12.54 11.04 -4.09
N GLY A 192 11.60 11.61 -4.83
CA GLY A 192 11.73 12.93 -5.44
C GLY A 192 10.48 13.32 -6.22
N PHE A 193 10.08 14.58 -6.11
CA PHE A 193 8.90 15.10 -6.82
C PHE A 193 9.29 15.72 -8.16
N GLY A 194 9.10 14.94 -9.22
CA GLY A 194 9.10 15.41 -10.60
C GLY A 194 7.83 16.19 -10.94
N THR A 195 7.74 16.65 -12.18
CA THR A 195 6.52 17.22 -12.76
C THR A 195 5.35 16.25 -12.67
N VAL A 196 5.59 14.97 -13.00
CA VAL A 196 4.57 13.92 -12.93
C VAL A 196 4.05 13.71 -11.51
N GLY A 197 4.93 13.72 -10.51
CA GLY A 197 4.55 13.55 -9.10
C GLY A 197 3.64 14.68 -8.60
N ARG A 198 3.89 15.92 -9.04
CA ARG A 198 3.02 17.08 -8.74
C ARG A 198 1.67 16.96 -9.44
N ASP A 199 1.70 16.62 -10.73
CA ASP A 199 0.50 16.45 -11.56
C ASP A 199 -0.48 15.39 -11.04
N VAL A 200 0.02 14.37 -10.34
CA VAL A 200 -0.79 13.32 -9.68
C VAL A 200 -1.32 13.79 -8.32
N MET A 201 -0.62 14.68 -7.61
CA MET A 201 -1.10 15.27 -6.36
C MET A 201 -2.20 16.32 -6.58
N ASP A 202 -2.10 17.07 -7.68
CA ASP A 202 -2.99 18.21 -7.97
C ASP A 202 -4.31 17.79 -8.67
N SER A 203 -4.42 16.52 -9.08
CA SER A 203 -5.61 15.93 -9.71
C SER A 203 -6.63 15.38 -8.72
#